data_AF-A0ABD5V3K2-F1
#
_entry.id   AF-A0ABD5V3K2-F1
#
_cell.length_a   1.000
_cell.length_b   1.000
_cell.length_c   1.000
_cell.angle_alpha   90.00
_cell.angle_beta   90.00
_cell.angle_gamma   90.00
#
_symmetry.space_group_name_H-M   'P 1'
#
loop_
_entity.id
_entity.type
_entity.pdbx_description
1 polymer ?
#
loop_
_entity_poly.entity_id
_entity_poly.type
_entity_poly.pdbx_seq_one_letter_code
_entity_poly.pdbx_strand_id
1 'polypeptide(L)'
;MGANAENERAGQGEANDEGGEGEDEETGPAGMLLSIALLDLLLFGLAAYAFSVGEPTAGAGVLGLAILLTGVDLLLYRRGSS
;
A
#
# COMPACT_ATOMS: atom_id res chain seq x y z
N MET A 1 -13.45 24.97 45.11
CA MET A 1 -14.26 23.75 44.90
C MET A 1 -15.22 24.03 43.75
N GLY A 2 -15.25 23.28 42.66
CA GLY A 2 -14.37 22.17 42.31
C GLY A 2 -15.07 21.17 41.39
N ALA A 3 -14.60 21.10 40.13
CA ALA A 3 -14.80 20.05 39.15
C ALA A 3 -16.21 19.86 38.52
N ASN A 4 -16.19 19.04 37.47
CA ASN A 4 -17.32 18.40 36.76
C ASN A 4 -17.96 19.21 35.62
N ALA A 5 -17.12 19.52 34.63
CA ALA A 5 -17.54 19.75 33.25
C ALA A 5 -17.82 18.39 32.58
N GLU A 6 -19.06 17.92 32.72
CA GLU A 6 -19.58 16.60 32.33
C GLU A 6 -21.09 16.70 31.98
N ASN A 7 -21.67 15.89 31.08
CA ASN A 7 -21.09 15.18 29.94
C ASN A 7 -22.11 15.01 28.77
N GLU A 8 -23.17 15.84 28.74
CA GLU A 8 -24.39 15.60 27.96
C GLU A 8 -24.33 16.12 26.50
N ARG A 9 -23.29 15.73 25.76
CA ARG A 9 -23.22 15.87 24.29
C ARG A 9 -22.93 14.54 23.61
N ALA A 10 -23.75 13.54 23.92
CA ALA A 10 -23.76 12.26 23.21
C ALA A 10 -25.08 12.12 22.44
N GLY A 11 -24.99 11.89 21.14
CA GLY A 11 -26.11 11.41 20.32
C GLY A 11 -27.03 12.46 19.70
N GLN A 12 -26.52 13.22 18.72
CA GLN A 12 -27.10 13.25 17.36
C GLN A 12 -26.24 14.11 16.42
N GLY A 13 -25.79 13.47 15.36
CA GLY A 13 -24.82 14.03 14.40
C GLY A 13 -24.52 13.02 13.30
N GLU A 14 -25.56 12.43 12.71
CA GLU A 14 -25.43 11.78 11.40
C GLU A 14 -25.12 12.86 10.37
N ALA A 15 -23.82 13.04 10.09
CA ALA A 15 -23.33 13.94 9.05
C ALA A 15 -22.03 13.38 8.46
N ASN A 16 -22.16 12.84 7.26
CA ASN A 16 -21.11 12.64 6.26
C ASN A 16 -19.83 11.90 6.70
N ASP A 17 -19.81 10.58 6.54
CA ASP A 17 -18.57 9.84 6.29
C ASP A 17 -18.19 9.93 4.80
N GLU A 18 -18.01 11.17 4.32
CA GLU A 18 -17.35 11.51 3.05
C GLU A 18 -16.04 12.24 3.39
N GLY A 19 -15.19 11.58 4.18
CA GLY A 19 -13.88 12.08 4.63
C GLY A 19 -12.77 11.76 3.62
N GLY A 20 -12.72 12.51 2.51
CA GLY A 20 -11.58 12.44 1.60
C GLY A 20 -10.35 13.19 2.13
N GLU A 21 -9.17 12.58 1.89
CA GLU A 21 -7.83 13.21 1.85
C GLU A 21 -7.22 13.75 3.17
N GLY A 22 -6.05 13.21 3.58
CA GLY A 22 -5.15 13.95 4.47
C GLY A 22 -4.18 13.15 5.36
N GLU A 23 -3.05 12.70 4.79
CA GLU A 23 -1.70 12.72 5.41
C GLU A 23 -1.38 11.86 6.67
N ASP A 24 -0.46 10.90 6.46
CA ASP A 24 0.60 10.45 7.39
C ASP A 24 0.33 9.64 8.67
N GLU A 25 -0.83 8.99 8.84
CA GLU A 25 -1.00 7.95 9.88
C GLU A 25 -1.32 6.55 9.29
N GLU A 26 -0.37 5.62 9.51
CA GLU A 26 -0.49 4.17 9.33
C GLU A 26 -1.07 3.64 7.99
N THR A 27 -0.23 3.66 6.93
CA THR A 27 -0.37 2.63 5.88
C THR A 27 -0.04 1.27 6.51
N GLY A 28 -1.06 0.61 7.07
CA GLY A 28 -0.93 -0.70 7.70
C GLY A 28 -0.37 -1.76 6.73
N PRO A 29 0.09 -2.91 7.24
CA PRO A 29 0.81 -3.90 6.43
C PRO A 29 0.06 -4.31 5.16
N ALA A 30 -1.28 -4.38 5.18
CA ALA A 30 -2.10 -4.65 4.00
C ALA A 30 -1.97 -3.59 2.89
N GLY A 31 -1.89 -2.29 3.24
CA GLY A 31 -1.67 -1.21 2.29
C GLY A 31 -0.26 -1.22 1.70
N MET A 32 0.74 -1.60 2.50
CA MET A 32 2.11 -1.78 2.03
C MET A 32 2.20 -2.93 1.01
N LEU A 33 1.65 -4.11 1.32
CA LEU A 33 1.60 -5.25 0.40
C LEU A 33 0.85 -4.89 -0.91
N LEU A 34 -0.26 -4.15 -0.83
CA LEU A 34 -0.98 -3.66 -2.01
C LEU A 34 -0.11 -2.73 -2.87
N SER A 35 0.67 -1.83 -2.24
CA SER A 35 1.57 -0.94 -2.99
C SER A 35 2.69 -1.70 -3.69
N ILE A 36 3.21 -2.78 -3.09
CA ILE A 36 4.22 -3.65 -3.70
C ILE A 36 3.62 -4.45 -4.85
N ALA A 37 2.42 -5.01 -4.69
CA ALA A 37 1.71 -5.72 -5.77
C ALA A 37 1.41 -4.82 -6.99
N LEU A 38 1.06 -3.54 -6.76
CA LEU A 38 0.89 -2.55 -7.83
C LEU A 38 2.22 -2.20 -8.50
N LEU A 39 3.31 -2.07 -7.74
CA LEU A 39 4.65 -1.83 -8.27
C LEU A 39 5.14 -3.00 -9.13
N ASP A 40 4.92 -4.24 -8.69
CA ASP A 40 5.28 -5.45 -9.44
C ASP A 40 4.50 -5.55 -10.76
N LEU A 41 3.21 -5.18 -10.77
CA LEU A 41 2.41 -5.12 -12.00
C LEU A 41 2.96 -4.07 -12.99
N LEU A 42 3.37 -2.90 -12.50
CA LEU A 42 3.98 -1.85 -13.32
C LEU A 42 5.35 -2.28 -13.87
N LEU A 43 6.19 -2.92 -13.05
CA LEU A 43 7.48 -3.48 -13.47
C LEU A 43 7.30 -4.59 -14.50
N PHE A 44 6.31 -5.48 -14.32
CA PHE A 44 6.00 -6.51 -15.31
C PHE A 44 5.56 -5.90 -16.66
N GLY A 45 4.70 -4.87 -16.63
CA GLY A 45 4.32 -4.11 -17.82
C GLY A 45 5.50 -3.43 -18.51
N LEU A 46 6.41 -2.82 -17.74
CA LEU A 46 7.63 -2.20 -18.23
C LEU A 46 8.62 -3.23 -18.83
N ALA A 47 8.75 -4.42 -18.22
CA ALA A 47 9.55 -5.51 -18.77
C ALA A 47 8.98 -6.00 -20.11
N ALA A 48 7.66 -6.22 -20.18
CA ALA A 48 6.97 -6.59 -21.42
C ALA A 48 7.16 -5.52 -22.52
N TYR A 49 7.09 -4.24 -22.17
CA TYR A 49 7.40 -3.14 -23.08
C TYR A 49 8.86 -3.18 -23.57
N ALA A 50 9.83 -3.36 -22.67
CA ALA A 50 11.25 -3.45 -23.02
C ALA A 50 11.54 -4.64 -23.97
N PHE A 51 10.91 -5.79 -23.76
CA PHE A 51 10.98 -6.90 -24.71
C PHE A 51 10.33 -6.55 -26.06
N SER A 52 9.21 -5.82 -26.08
CA SER A 52 8.53 -5.42 -27.32
C SER A 52 9.33 -4.46 -28.21
N VAL A 53 10.18 -3.61 -27.62
CA VAL A 53 11.06 -2.68 -28.35
C VAL A 53 12.43 -3.26 -28.71
N GLY A 54 12.70 -4.53 -28.35
CA GLY A 54 13.95 -5.20 -28.67
C GLY A 54 15.10 -4.96 -27.68
N GLU A 55 14.80 -4.57 -26.43
CA GLU A 55 15.77 -4.34 -25.36
C GLU A 55 15.72 -5.45 -24.28
N PRO A 56 16.15 -6.69 -24.60
CA PRO A 56 15.98 -7.84 -23.71
C PRO A 56 16.80 -7.75 -22.42
N THR A 57 17.94 -7.07 -22.44
CA THR A 57 18.78 -6.88 -21.25
C THR A 57 18.09 -5.97 -20.22
N ALA A 58 17.46 -4.89 -20.68
CA ALA A 58 16.65 -4.02 -19.84
C ALA A 58 15.40 -4.76 -19.33
N GLY A 59 14.68 -5.46 -20.21
CA GLY A 59 13.51 -6.26 -19.85
C GLY A 59 13.81 -7.32 -18.79
N ALA A 60 14.92 -8.06 -18.93
CA ALA A 60 15.35 -9.05 -17.94
C ALA A 60 15.74 -8.42 -16.60
N GLY A 61 16.39 -7.25 -16.61
CA GLY A 61 16.73 -6.52 -15.39
C GLY A 61 15.49 -6.04 -14.62
N VAL A 62 14.51 -5.47 -15.33
CA VAL A 62 13.22 -5.05 -14.76
C VAL A 62 12.42 -6.24 -14.23
N LEU A 63 12.38 -7.35 -14.97
CA LEU A 63 11.71 -8.58 -14.54
C LEU A 63 12.37 -9.17 -13.28
N GLY A 64 13.70 -9.13 -13.19
CA GLY A 64 14.44 -9.55 -12.00
C GLY A 64 14.16 -8.70 -10.77
N LEU A 65 13.98 -7.38 -10.94
CA LEU A 65 13.56 -6.48 -9.87
C LEU A 65 12.15 -6.77 -9.37
N ALA A 66 11.19 -7.03 -10.28
CA ALA A 66 9.83 -7.44 -9.89
C ALA A 66 9.86 -8.73 -9.05
N ILE A 67 10.53 -9.79 -9.54
CA ILE A 67 10.64 -11.07 -8.81
C ILE A 67 11.29 -10.89 -7.43
N LEU A 68 12.29 -10.01 -7.31
CA LEU A 68 12.94 -9.70 -6.04
C LEU A 68 11.96 -9.01 -5.06
N LEU A 69 11.17 -8.06 -5.53
CA LEU A 69 10.17 -7.34 -4.74
C LEU A 69 9.04 -8.28 -4.30
N THR A 70 8.48 -9.10 -5.21
CA THR A 70 7.52 -10.16 -4.85
C THR A 70 8.10 -11.12 -3.80
N GLY A 71 9.39 -11.45 -3.91
CA GLY A 71 10.09 -12.29 -2.93
C GLY A 71 10.19 -11.64 -1.54
N VAL A 72 10.41 -10.33 -1.47
CA VAL A 72 10.38 -9.56 -0.22
C VAL A 72 8.95 -9.47 0.34
N ASP A 73 7.97 -9.22 -0.51
CA ASP A 73 6.54 -9.18 -0.14
C ASP A 73 6.08 -10.47 0.55
N LEU A 74 6.38 -11.62 -0.05
CA LEU A 74 6.11 -12.96 0.51
C LEU A 74 6.80 -13.19 1.86
N LEU A 75 8.02 -12.68 2.05
CA LEU A 75 8.75 -12.78 3.32
C LEU A 75 8.16 -11.88 4.40
N LEU A 76 7.66 -10.69 4.05
CA LEU A 76 6.98 -9.76 4.96
C LEU A 76 5.60 -10.30 5.35
N TYR A 77 4.79 -10.75 4.39
CA TYR A 77 3.51 -11.41 4.62
C TYR A 77 3.64 -12.60 5.58
N ARG A 78 4.63 -13.47 5.35
CA ARG A 78 4.90 -14.62 6.23
C ARG A 78 5.31 -14.21 7.66
N ARG A 79 5.94 -13.04 7.84
CA ARG A 79 6.33 -12.52 9.18
C ARG A 79 5.18 -11.81 9.89
N GLY A 80 4.31 -11.12 9.16
CA GLY A 80 3.14 -10.42 9.72
C GLY A 80 1.96 -11.33 10.10
N SER A 81 2.05 -12.63 9.81
CA SER A 81 0.99 -13.63 10.05
C SER A 81 1.20 -14.48 11.32
N SER A 82 2.01 -14.03 12.28
CA SER A 82 2.35 -14.76 13.53
C SER A 82 1.99 -13.99 14.79
#